data_AF-A0A954ERM7-F1
#
_entry.id   AF-A0A954ERM7-F1
#
_cell.length_a   1.000
_cell.length_b   1.000
_cell.length_c   1.000
_cell.angle_alpha   90.00
_cell.angle_beta   90.00
_cell.angle_gamma   90.00
#
_symmetry.space_group_name_H-M   'P 1'
#
loop_
_entity.id
_entity.type
_entity.pdbx_description
1 polymer ?
#
loop_
_entity_poly.entity_id
_entity_poly.type
_entity_poly.pdbx_seq_one_letter_code
_entity_poly.pdbx_strand_id
1 'polypeptide(L)'
;MSKPILKFELGHLSVAVWENAREDRAPQQSVSVTRRYFDKQDSSWKSTSVSINPADVPTVIRLLQATESALLEPTSMPESTAPDF
;
A
#
# COMPACT_ATOMS: atom_id res chain seq x y z
N MET A 1 19.89 8.07 -6.96
CA MET A 1 18.46 7.73 -6.82
C MET A 1 17.64 8.94 -7.21
N SER A 2 16.67 8.78 -8.11
CA SER A 2 15.75 9.85 -8.52
C SER A 2 14.89 10.28 -7.33
N LYS A 3 14.69 11.59 -7.15
CA LYS A 3 13.78 12.14 -6.14
C LYS A 3 12.33 11.81 -6.55
N PRO A 4 11.43 11.46 -5.62
CA PRO A 4 10.02 11.28 -5.97
C PRO A 4 9.43 12.59 -6.49
N ILE A 5 8.58 12.50 -7.52
CA ILE A 5 7.88 13.66 -8.09
C ILE A 5 6.81 14.16 -7.13
N LEU A 6 6.09 13.22 -6.50
CA LEU A 6 5.05 13.49 -5.51
C LEU A 6 5.26 12.61 -4.29
N LYS A 7 4.97 13.16 -3.11
CA LYS A 7 5.04 12.44 -1.85
C LYS A 7 3.96 12.93 -0.89
N PHE A 8 3.25 11.99 -0.29
CA PHE A 8 2.28 12.23 0.77
C PHE A 8 2.71 11.40 1.99
N GLU A 9 2.61 11.97 3.18
CA GLU A 9 2.96 11.30 4.43
C GLU A 9 1.86 11.52 5.46
N LEU A 10 1.48 10.45 6.15
CA LEU A 10 0.57 10.49 7.29
C LEU A 10 1.12 9.60 8.41
N GLY A 11 1.76 10.24 9.39
CA GLY A 11 2.41 9.55 10.50
C GLY A 11 3.48 8.56 10.01
N HIS A 12 3.20 7.27 10.22
CA HIS A 12 4.15 6.19 9.89
C HIS A 12 3.92 5.59 8.49
N LEU A 13 2.93 6.06 7.74
CA LEU A 13 2.68 5.68 6.35
C LEU A 13 3.05 6.81 5.40
N SER A 14 3.56 6.46 4.22
CA SER A 14 3.85 7.41 3.16
C SER A 14 3.60 6.80 1.79
N VAL A 15 3.18 7.62 0.85
CA VAL A 15 3.01 7.25 -0.56
C VAL A 15 3.87 8.17 -1.39
N ALA A 16 4.63 7.63 -2.35
CA ALA A 16 5.46 8.41 -3.25
C ALA A 16 5.24 7.98 -4.70
N VAL A 17 5.25 8.93 -5.62
CA VAL A 17 5.23 8.71 -7.07
C VAL A 17 6.62 8.99 -7.62
N TRP A 18 7.16 8.06 -8.38
CA TRP A 18 8.49 8.12 -8.96
C TRP A 18 8.39 8.18 -10.47
N GLU A 19 9.27 8.96 -11.08
CA GLU A 19 9.53 8.86 -12.52
C GLU A 19 10.79 8.02 -12.72
N ASN A 20 10.66 6.96 -13.50
CA ASN A 20 11.80 6.14 -13.89
C ASN A 20 12.08 6.42 -15.37
N ALA A 21 13.24 7.01 -15.63
CA ALA A 21 13.73 7.15 -16.99
C ALA A 21 13.91 5.76 -17.62
N ARG A 22 13.54 5.64 -18.90
CA ARG A 22 13.82 4.46 -19.71
C ARG A 22 14.61 4.92 -20.93
N GLU A 23 15.61 4.13 -21.31
CA GLU A 23 16.53 4.46 -22.40
C GLU A 23 15.82 4.48 -23.77
N ASP A 24 14.84 3.57 -23.96
CA ASP A 24 14.19 3.34 -25.25
C ASP A 24 12.70 3.76 -25.30
N ARG A 25 12.13 4.29 -24.22
CA ARG A 25 10.69 4.57 -24.11
C ARG A 25 10.39 5.80 -23.27
N ALA A 26 9.16 6.27 -23.36
CA ALA A 26 8.63 7.29 -22.46
C ALA A 26 8.87 6.90 -20.99
N PRO A 27 9.17 7.87 -20.12
CA PRO A 27 9.39 7.63 -18.70
C PRO A 27 8.21 6.89 -18.08
N GLN A 28 8.52 5.90 -17.23
CA GLN A 28 7.50 5.10 -16.57
C GLN A 28 7.33 5.55 -15.13
N GLN A 29 6.09 5.83 -14.75
CA GLN A 29 5.74 6.14 -13.38
C GLN A 29 5.57 4.87 -12.54
N SER A 30 5.92 4.96 -11.26
CA SER A 30 5.64 3.93 -10.25
C SER A 30 5.18 4.57 -8.96
N VAL A 31 4.28 3.90 -8.23
CA VAL A 31 3.84 4.35 -6.90
C VAL A 31 4.45 3.43 -5.85
N SER A 32 4.94 3.99 -4.74
CA SER A 32 5.42 3.20 -3.59
C SER A 32 4.61 3.56 -2.36
N VAL A 33 4.14 2.56 -1.62
CA VAL A 33 3.54 2.71 -0.29
C VAL A 33 4.54 2.21 0.74
N THR A 34 4.94 3.06 1.67
CA THR A 34 5.99 2.78 2.65
C THR A 34 5.45 2.92 4.07
N ARG A 35 5.68 1.91 4.90
CA ARG A 35 5.41 1.91 6.33
C ARG A 35 6.72 1.97 7.11
N ARG A 36 6.86 2.96 7.99
CA ARG A 36 7.95 3.08 8.96
C ARG A 36 7.56 2.46 10.29
N TYR A 37 8.50 1.79 10.94
CA TYR A 37 8.30 1.21 12.27
C TYR A 37 9.61 1.15 13.03
N PHE A 38 9.54 1.20 14.35
CA PHE A 38 10.71 1.02 15.20
C PHE A 38 10.88 -0.47 15.49
N ASP A 39 12.01 -1.03 15.06
CA ASP A 39 12.41 -2.39 15.38
C ASP A 39 13.05 -2.41 16.76
N LYS A 40 12.40 -3.12 17.70
CA LYS A 40 12.86 -3.22 19.08
C LYS A 40 14.06 -4.15 19.25
N GLN A 41 14.27 -5.10 18.34
CA GLN A 41 15.41 -6.03 18.42
C GLN A 41 16.69 -5.29 18.03
N ASP A 42 16.62 -4.56 16.92
CA ASP A 42 17.77 -3.83 16.38
C ASP A 42 17.84 -2.37 16.86
N SER A 43 16.94 -1.98 17.77
CA SER A 43 16.80 -0.62 18.33
C SER A 43 16.88 0.49 17.27
N SER A 44 16.26 0.26 16.11
CA SER A 44 16.41 1.13 14.94
C SER A 44 15.10 1.30 14.17
N TRP A 45 14.94 2.47 13.54
CA TRP A 45 13.83 2.73 12.63
C TRP A 45 14.04 1.99 11.32
N LYS A 46 13.08 1.14 10.96
CA LYS A 46 13.03 0.44 9.69
C LYS A 46 11.85 0.91 8.85
N SER A 47 11.91 0.60 7.56
CA SER A 47 10.81 0.83 6.63
C SER A 47 10.59 -0.39 5.77
N THR A 48 9.32 -0.76 5.58
CA THR A 48 8.90 -1.69 4.53
C THR A 48 8.17 -0.93 3.45
N SER A 49 8.39 -1.29 2.19
CA SER A 49 7.81 -0.60 1.04
C SER A 49 7.28 -1.61 0.04
N VAL A 50 6.13 -1.29 -0.55
CA VAL A 50 5.56 -2.04 -1.68
C VAL A 50 5.38 -1.09 -2.86
N SER A 51 5.78 -1.55 -4.04
CA SER A 51 5.56 -0.83 -5.30
C SER A 51 4.26 -1.28 -5.95
N ILE A 52 3.51 -0.32 -6.46
CA ILE A 52 2.22 -0.49 -7.12
C ILE A 52 2.33 0.18 -8.50
N ASN A 53 1.76 -0.47 -9.52
CA ASN A 53 1.62 0.15 -10.83
C ASN A 53 0.61 1.31 -10.72
N PRO A 54 0.91 2.50 -11.28
CA PRO A 54 -0.03 3.63 -11.25
C PRO A 54 -1.45 3.28 -11.75
N ALA A 55 -1.56 2.36 -12.71
CA ALA A 55 -2.85 1.90 -13.24
C ALA A 55 -3.71 1.16 -12.20
N ASP A 56 -3.09 0.55 -11.19
CA ASP A 56 -3.78 -0.25 -10.17
C ASP A 56 -4.23 0.60 -8.96
N VAL A 57 -3.78 1.85 -8.85
CA VAL A 57 -4.09 2.73 -7.71
C VAL A 57 -5.59 2.87 -7.46
N PRO A 58 -6.46 3.11 -8.47
CA PRO A 58 -7.90 3.21 -8.24
C PRO A 58 -8.51 1.92 -7.69
N THR A 59 -8.02 0.76 -8.15
CA THR A 59 -8.46 -0.57 -7.67
C THR A 59 -8.06 -0.77 -6.21
N VAL A 60 -6.82 -0.41 -5.85
CA VAL A 60 -6.33 -0.48 -4.47
C VAL A 60 -7.15 0.42 -3.55
N ILE A 61 -7.48 1.65 -3.97
CA ILE A 61 -8.33 2.57 -3.20
C ILE A 61 -9.70 1.94 -2.92
N ARG A 62 -10.34 1.34 -3.93
CA ARG A 62 -11.65 0.68 -3.75
C ARG A 62 -11.58 -0.49 -2.77
N LEU A 63 -10.52 -1.30 -2.85
CA LEU A 63 -10.32 -2.41 -1.92
C LEU A 63 -10.10 -1.92 -0.49
N LEU A 64 -9.33 -0.84 -0.30
CA LEU A 64 -9.11 -0.24 1.01
C LEU A 64 -10.40 0.33 1.60
N GLN A 65 -11.23 1.00 0.80
CA GLN A 65 -12.54 1.50 1.24
C GLN A 65 -13.48 0.37 1.67
N ALA A 66 -13.57 -0.70 0.87
CA ALA A 66 -14.38 -1.87 1.24
C ALA A 66 -13.87 -2.54 2.52
N THR A 67 -12.55 -2.61 2.70
CA THR A 67 -11.91 -3.13 3.92
C THR A 67 -12.22 -2.26 5.13
N GLU A 68 -12.14 -0.93 4.98
CA GLU A 68 -12.50 0.03 6.02
C GLU A 68 -13.95 -0.14 6.47
N SER A 69 -14.91 -0.24 5.54
CA SER A 69 -16.31 -0.49 5.87
C SER A 69 -16.50 -1.80 6.63
N ALA A 70 -15.85 -2.89 6.20
CA ALA A 70 -15.94 -4.18 6.86
C ALA A 70 -15.31 -4.21 8.27
N LEU A 71 -14.28 -3.39 8.52
CA LEU A 71 -13.66 -3.29 9.84
C LEU A 71 -14.49 -2.45 10.83
N LEU A 72 -15.29 -1.50 10.32
CA LEU A 72 -16.13 -0.62 11.14
C LEU A 72 -17.49 -1.23 11.48
N GLU A 73 -17.98 -2.15 10.66
CA GLU A 73 -19.18 -2.93 10.93
C GLU A 73 -18.79 -4.32 11.45
N PRO A 74 -18.72 -4.55 12.78
CA PRO A 74 -18.55 -5.89 13.33
C PRO A 74 -19.83 -6.69 13.08
N THR A 75 -20.05 -7.10 11.84
CA THR A 75 -21.17 -7.96 11.48
C THR A 75 -20.86 -9.34 12.01
N SER A 76 -21.68 -9.80 12.95
CA SER A 76 -21.79 -11.17 13.42
C SER A 76 -21.82 -12.10 12.21
N MET A 77 -20.71 -12.78 11.93
CA MET A 77 -20.66 -13.80 10.87
C MET A 77 -21.60 -14.94 11.27
N PRO A 78 -22.58 -15.34 10.44
CA PRO A 78 -23.23 -16.62 10.65
C PRO A 78 -22.18 -17.73 10.49
N GLU A 79 -22.16 -18.62 11.47
CA GLU A 79 -21.33 -19.81 11.54
C GLU A 79 -21.43 -20.57 10.21
N SER A 80 -20.29 -20.74 9.55
CA SER A 80 -20.16 -21.50 8.30
C SER A 80 -20.45 -22.97 8.59
N THR A 81 -21.68 -23.42 8.37
CA THR A 81 -21.97 -24.85 8.21
C THR A 81 -21.33 -25.30 6.91
N ALA A 82 -20.19 -25.99 7.02
CA ALA A 82 -19.61 -26.73 5.90
C ALA A 82 -20.65 -27.75 5.39
N PRO A 83 -20.83 -27.91 4.07
CA PRO A 83 -21.64 -29.01 3.56
C PRO A 83 -20.88 -30.32 3.79
N ASP A 84 -21.53 -31.24 4.50
CA ASP A 84 -21.10 -32.64 4.58
C ASP A 84 -21.11 -33.25 3.17
N PHE A 85 -19.95 -33.71 2.71
CA PHE A 85 -19.80 -34.60 1.55
C PHE A 85 -19.34 -35.98 2.02
#